data_AF-A0A352M6N6-F1
#
_entry.id   AF-A0A352M6N6-F1
#
_cell.length_a   1.000
_cell.length_b   1.000
_cell.length_c   1.000
_cell.angle_alpha   90.00
_cell.angle_beta   90.00
_cell.angle_gamma   90.00
#
_symmetry.space_group_name_H-M   'P 1'
#
loop_
_entity.id
_entity.type
_entity.pdbx_description
1 polymer ?
#
loop_
_entity_poly.entity_id
_entity_poly.type
_entity_poly.pdbx_seq_one_letter_code
_entity_poly.pdbx_strand_id
1 'polypeptide(L)'
;MKFTLTREEISKILIDGFLNEVDFNSIDKKISSAAGLRESGLPYAEDPSISNQLAKFLKRHVRDIARDSGRAFVRPDKILYNGGVFKSDAIRSRATELISGWLDAGADKQTGGFTVLDNPDYDLSVSLGAAYYAYTRSGSGVRIRSGSARSYYIGVSSGDEGHACEPGRTERAVCVVTRGMEEGKKSSIEAGLSVITNQPAQFALYSSTVNEGAIGGIIEIDEENYVKLPPLFTCLNYGKRSRTPHIDISLSAYLSEVGTIDLYCLSKISEHRWKLQFNFRKHETAAAAETENGTPDGGGTPAAGETAPKLPGAAIDADALKKAEDIIGAAFAAKGSEAADGLNRLVRRLEEHFGVKKEEWPPELLRALFAAMIKSAELKKTSAAHEERWYNLAGFLLRPGFGAPMDDWRVKEALRVSFGGVNFRGNKNSVINYYIFLRRIAGGMTAGQQLEVYNKLKEQIYGSKKTGDKPFKVSANNQELVELLRMAASFELLPEQDKIQLGNLLKKTIRRDGPNTISVWALARVGARRLVYGGPDYVVKPEMAEGWVGALLEFDWSKEAYIPYSAILMARVTGDRKLDLCAETMAKVQKQIETCPASEHLYDLLMNLAALDENDQKLFFGDSLPHGIVISG
;
A
#
# COMPACT_ATOMS: atom_id res chain seq x y z
N MET A 1 35.01 -29.70 6.57
CA MET A 1 35.81 -29.46 5.35
C MET A 1 36.36 -28.05 5.42
N LYS A 2 37.67 -27.86 5.22
CA LYS A 2 38.27 -26.53 4.98
C LYS A 2 38.48 -26.41 3.47
N PHE A 3 37.88 -25.38 2.86
CA PHE A 3 38.13 -25.03 1.46
C PHE A 3 39.09 -23.84 1.42
N THR A 4 40.04 -23.89 0.48
CA THR A 4 40.91 -22.76 0.15
C THR A 4 40.35 -22.11 -1.11
N LEU A 5 40.06 -20.81 -1.03
CA LEU A 5 39.64 -20.00 -2.17
C LEU A 5 40.76 -19.01 -2.49
N THR A 6 41.14 -18.94 -3.75
CA THR A 6 42.12 -17.96 -4.25
C THR A 6 41.44 -16.60 -4.49
N ARG A 7 42.24 -15.53 -4.51
CA ARG A 7 41.74 -14.19 -4.81
C ARG A 7 41.11 -14.14 -6.19
N GLU A 8 41.74 -14.80 -7.16
CA GLU A 8 41.30 -14.88 -8.54
C GLU A 8 39.95 -15.58 -8.66
N GLU A 9 39.74 -16.68 -7.94
CA GLU A 9 38.46 -17.39 -7.90
C GLU A 9 37.35 -16.51 -7.29
N ILE A 10 37.62 -15.82 -6.18
CA ILE A 10 36.64 -14.94 -5.54
C ILE A 10 36.31 -13.75 -6.44
N SER A 11 37.32 -13.09 -7.01
CA SER A 11 37.12 -11.98 -7.95
C SER A 11 36.33 -12.41 -9.17
N LYS A 12 36.62 -13.59 -9.73
CA LYS A 12 35.87 -14.14 -10.86
C LYS A 12 34.42 -14.45 -10.48
N ILE A 13 34.17 -15.11 -9.34
CA ILE A 13 32.81 -15.41 -8.88
C ILE A 13 32.00 -14.14 -8.65
N LEU A 14 32.59 -13.11 -8.03
CA LEU A 14 31.91 -11.84 -7.80
C LEU A 14 31.64 -11.08 -9.09
N ILE A 15 32.64 -10.94 -9.96
CA ILE A 15 32.50 -10.20 -11.21
C ILE A 15 31.55 -10.94 -12.16
N ASP A 16 31.75 -12.23 -12.41
CA ASP A 16 30.86 -13.00 -13.28
C ASP A 16 29.47 -13.20 -12.66
N GLY A 17 29.32 -13.11 -11.33
CA GLY A 17 28.02 -13.20 -10.67
C GLY A 17 27.07 -12.04 -11.03
N PHE A 18 27.60 -10.83 -11.22
CA PHE A 18 26.82 -9.63 -11.56
C PHE A 18 27.03 -9.17 -13.01
N LEU A 19 28.24 -9.31 -13.53
CA LEU A 19 28.69 -8.89 -14.87
C LEU A 19 29.12 -10.10 -15.73
N ASN A 20 28.28 -11.14 -15.77
CA ASN A 20 28.46 -12.30 -16.64
C ASN A 20 28.41 -11.92 -18.14
N GLU A 21 28.96 -12.80 -18.96
CA GLU A 21 28.73 -12.74 -20.42
C GLU A 21 27.28 -13.08 -20.75
N VAL A 22 26.68 -12.26 -21.59
CA VAL A 22 25.31 -12.41 -22.07
C VAL A 22 25.33 -12.25 -23.58
N ASP A 23 24.82 -13.25 -24.30
CA ASP A 23 24.61 -13.16 -25.76
C ASP A 23 23.33 -12.38 -26.04
N PHE A 24 23.48 -11.29 -26.80
CA PHE A 24 22.41 -10.35 -27.14
C PHE A 24 21.21 -11.02 -27.85
N ASN A 25 21.46 -12.10 -28.60
CA ASN A 25 20.43 -12.84 -29.31
C ASN A 25 19.58 -13.77 -28.42
N SER A 26 20.00 -13.99 -27.17
CA SER A 26 19.39 -14.98 -26.25
C SER A 26 18.61 -14.37 -25.07
N ILE A 27 18.61 -13.03 -24.95
CA ILE A 27 18.13 -12.25 -23.79
C ILE A 27 16.63 -12.44 -23.47
N ASP A 28 15.80 -12.77 -24.47
CA ASP A 28 14.34 -12.90 -24.28
C ASP A 28 13.94 -14.25 -23.66
N LYS A 29 14.86 -15.21 -23.55
CA LYS A 29 14.59 -16.45 -22.83
C LYS A 29 14.69 -16.17 -21.34
N LYS A 30 13.63 -16.48 -20.57
CA LYS A 30 13.66 -16.50 -19.10
C LYS A 30 14.87 -17.34 -18.65
N ILE A 31 15.96 -16.68 -18.29
CA ILE A 31 17.12 -17.35 -17.71
C ILE A 31 16.68 -17.76 -16.31
N SER A 32 16.66 -19.07 -16.06
CA SER A 32 16.53 -19.62 -14.70
C SER A 32 17.60 -18.94 -13.86
N SER A 33 17.18 -18.14 -12.88
CA SER A 33 18.07 -17.35 -12.03
C SER A 33 19.25 -18.20 -11.56
N ALA A 34 20.46 -17.68 -11.72
CA ALA A 34 21.65 -18.30 -11.15
C ALA A 34 21.44 -18.41 -9.63
N ALA A 35 21.18 -19.63 -9.16
CA ALA A 35 21.01 -19.95 -7.76
C ALA A 35 22.37 -19.78 -7.07
N GLY A 36 22.58 -18.66 -6.38
CA GLY A 36 23.83 -18.48 -5.62
C GLY A 36 24.02 -17.13 -4.95
N LEU A 37 23.44 -16.05 -5.48
CA LEU A 37 23.67 -14.67 -4.99
C LEU A 37 22.41 -13.97 -4.45
N ARG A 38 21.37 -14.74 -4.10
CA ARG A 38 20.23 -14.22 -3.33
C ARG A 38 20.49 -14.44 -1.85
N GLU A 39 20.84 -13.38 -1.11
CA GLU A 39 20.81 -13.45 0.35
C GLU A 39 19.37 -13.28 0.87
N SER A 40 19.04 -14.11 1.86
CA SER A 40 17.71 -14.23 2.46
C SER A 40 17.32 -12.93 3.19
N GLY A 41 16.18 -12.34 2.84
CA GLY A 41 15.53 -11.30 3.65
C GLY A 41 15.94 -9.85 3.36
N LEU A 42 16.72 -9.60 2.32
CA LEU A 42 16.99 -8.25 1.80
C LEU A 42 16.30 -8.09 0.43
N PRO A 43 15.68 -6.93 0.14
CA PRO A 43 14.98 -6.69 -1.12
C PRO A 43 16.00 -6.46 -2.25
N TYR A 44 16.61 -7.53 -2.75
CA TYR A 44 17.48 -7.47 -3.93
C TYR A 44 16.67 -7.61 -5.23
N ALA A 45 17.18 -7.02 -6.32
CA ALA A 45 16.62 -7.17 -7.66
C ALA A 45 16.39 -8.65 -8.02
N GLU A 46 15.26 -8.97 -8.66
CA GLU A 46 14.89 -10.35 -9.01
C GLU A 46 15.96 -11.04 -9.89
N ASP A 47 16.63 -10.27 -10.75
CA ASP A 47 17.76 -10.70 -11.57
C ASP A 47 19.03 -9.95 -11.13
N PRO A 48 20.00 -10.59 -10.46
CA PRO A 48 21.24 -9.93 -10.04
C PRO A 48 22.20 -9.64 -11.21
N SER A 49 21.93 -10.16 -12.42
CA SER A 49 22.79 -9.92 -13.59
C SER A 49 22.60 -8.49 -14.12
N ILE A 50 23.54 -7.62 -13.75
CA ILE A 50 23.66 -6.27 -14.31
C ILE A 50 23.82 -6.36 -15.83
N SER A 51 24.58 -7.34 -16.34
CA SER A 51 24.73 -7.58 -17.78
C SER A 51 23.39 -7.78 -18.48
N ASN A 52 22.52 -8.64 -17.93
CA ASN A 52 21.22 -8.94 -18.54
C ASN A 52 20.29 -7.72 -18.50
N GLN A 53 20.24 -7.03 -17.36
CA GLN A 53 19.44 -5.81 -17.22
C GLN A 53 19.89 -4.73 -18.22
N LEU A 54 21.20 -4.51 -18.34
CA LEU A 54 21.78 -3.54 -19.27
C LEU A 54 21.48 -3.93 -20.72
N ALA A 55 21.61 -5.20 -21.07
CA ALA A 55 21.34 -5.65 -22.43
C ALA A 55 19.84 -5.56 -22.78
N LYS A 56 18.94 -5.91 -21.85
CA LYS A 56 17.50 -5.66 -21.97
C LYS A 56 17.19 -4.19 -22.18
N PHE A 57 17.83 -3.31 -21.39
CA PHE A 57 17.67 -1.86 -21.52
C PHE A 57 18.06 -1.37 -22.93
N LEU A 58 19.24 -1.75 -23.42
CA LEU A 58 19.71 -1.36 -24.76
C LEU A 58 18.84 -1.93 -25.89
N LYS A 59 18.30 -3.13 -25.73
CA LYS A 59 17.38 -3.74 -26.71
C LYS A 59 16.01 -3.05 -26.72
N ARG A 60 15.48 -2.76 -25.53
CA ARG A 60 14.16 -2.17 -25.31
C ARG A 60 14.06 -0.75 -25.87
N HIS A 61 15.14 0.02 -25.83
CA HIS A 61 15.15 1.43 -26.23
C HIS A 61 15.57 1.71 -27.68
N VAL A 62 15.68 0.67 -28.52
CA VAL A 62 16.02 0.83 -29.96
C VAL A 62 15.07 1.80 -30.63
N ARG A 63 13.77 1.63 -30.43
CA ARG A 63 12.73 2.43 -31.08
C ARG A 63 12.74 3.90 -30.63
N ASP A 64 13.30 4.19 -29.45
CA ASP A 64 13.34 5.55 -28.90
C ASP A 64 14.51 6.38 -29.45
N ILE A 65 15.62 5.72 -29.80
CA ILE A 65 16.89 6.38 -30.14
C ILE A 65 17.24 6.17 -31.63
N ALA A 66 17.01 4.97 -32.17
CA ALA A 66 17.27 4.68 -33.56
C ALA A 66 16.07 5.11 -34.42
N ARG A 67 16.25 6.18 -35.20
CA ARG A 67 15.29 6.57 -36.27
C ARG A 67 15.22 5.54 -37.41
N ASP A 68 16.16 4.60 -37.45
CA ASP A 68 16.26 3.52 -38.43
C ASP A 68 15.78 2.20 -37.82
N SER A 69 14.73 1.62 -38.39
CA SER A 69 14.00 0.45 -37.88
C SER A 69 14.73 -0.89 -38.03
N GLY A 70 15.97 -0.89 -38.53
CA GLY A 70 16.75 -2.10 -38.83
C GLY A 70 17.75 -2.56 -37.74
N ARG A 71 17.93 -1.80 -36.65
CA ARG A 71 18.93 -2.12 -35.61
C ARG A 71 18.37 -3.07 -34.54
N ALA A 72 19.19 -4.00 -34.07
CA ALA A 72 18.81 -4.95 -33.02
C ALA A 72 18.91 -4.37 -31.60
N PHE A 73 19.73 -3.33 -31.37
CA PHE A 73 19.94 -2.70 -30.07
C PHE A 73 20.50 -1.26 -30.18
N VAL A 74 20.39 -0.48 -29.09
CA VAL A 74 20.96 0.88 -28.98
C VAL A 74 22.47 0.82 -28.86
N ARG A 75 23.18 1.51 -29.74
CA ARG A 75 24.65 1.70 -29.67
C ARG A 75 24.98 2.96 -28.87
N PRO A 76 25.69 2.85 -27.73
CA PRO A 76 26.19 4.03 -27.01
C PRO A 76 27.38 4.67 -27.74
N ASP A 77 27.39 6.00 -27.86
CA ASP A 77 28.57 6.75 -28.34
C ASP A 77 29.56 7.06 -27.21
N LYS A 78 29.04 7.21 -25.99
CA LYS A 78 29.79 7.61 -24.80
C LYS A 78 29.30 6.83 -23.58
N ILE A 79 30.21 6.52 -22.67
CA ILE A 79 29.90 5.88 -21.39
C ILE A 79 30.46 6.73 -20.26
N LEU A 80 29.63 7.07 -19.28
CA LEU A 80 30.04 7.72 -18.05
C LEU A 80 29.74 6.78 -16.88
N TYR A 81 30.77 6.39 -16.15
CA TYR A 81 30.62 5.58 -14.94
C TYR A 81 30.42 6.48 -13.71
N ASN A 82 29.47 6.13 -12.85
CA ASN A 82 29.10 6.94 -11.68
C ASN A 82 28.60 6.06 -10.52
N GLY A 83 28.90 6.45 -9.28
CA GLY A 83 28.56 5.73 -8.06
C GLY A 83 29.71 4.87 -7.53
N GLY A 84 29.72 4.64 -6.22
CA GLY A 84 30.85 4.03 -5.51
C GLY A 84 31.29 2.65 -6.00
N VAL A 85 30.38 1.86 -6.59
CA VAL A 85 30.69 0.55 -7.21
C VAL A 85 31.71 0.69 -8.33
N PHE A 86 31.62 1.75 -9.12
CA PHE A 86 32.50 1.99 -10.26
C PHE A 86 33.84 2.63 -9.87
N LYS A 87 34.15 2.80 -8.58
CA LYS A 87 35.54 3.03 -8.15
C LYS A 87 36.45 1.85 -8.51
N SER A 88 35.89 0.65 -8.61
CA SER A 88 36.64 -0.56 -8.97
C SER A 88 36.97 -0.58 -10.47
N ASP A 89 38.27 -0.55 -10.79
CA ASP A 89 38.77 -0.67 -12.15
C ASP A 89 38.35 -1.99 -12.81
N ALA A 90 38.28 -3.07 -12.04
CA ALA A 90 37.90 -4.38 -12.55
C ALA A 90 36.44 -4.40 -13.02
N ILE A 91 35.53 -3.74 -12.29
CA ILE A 91 34.12 -3.62 -12.66
C ILE A 91 33.97 -2.74 -13.90
N ARG A 92 34.65 -1.60 -13.96
CA ARG A 92 34.63 -0.71 -15.14
C ARG A 92 35.18 -1.41 -16.38
N SER A 93 36.29 -2.12 -16.24
CA SER A 93 36.92 -2.86 -17.35
C SER A 93 36.01 -3.96 -17.86
N ARG A 94 35.42 -4.79 -16.97
CA ARG A 94 34.49 -5.84 -17.37
C ARG A 94 33.24 -5.28 -18.06
N ALA A 95 32.65 -4.22 -17.54
CA ALA A 95 31.47 -3.58 -18.15
C ALA A 95 31.81 -2.99 -19.53
N THR A 96 33.00 -2.40 -19.68
CA THR A 96 33.52 -1.87 -20.95
C THR A 96 33.69 -3.00 -21.96
N GLU A 97 34.38 -4.08 -21.58
CA GLU A 97 34.58 -5.28 -22.41
C GLU A 97 33.26 -5.90 -22.86
N LEU A 98 32.29 -6.01 -21.95
CA LEU A 98 30.96 -6.55 -22.23
C LEU A 98 30.24 -5.73 -23.33
N ILE A 99 30.21 -4.40 -23.18
CA ILE A 99 29.55 -3.52 -24.15
C ILE A 99 30.31 -3.53 -25.49
N SER A 100 31.65 -3.49 -25.47
CA SER A 100 32.48 -3.64 -26.66
C SER A 100 32.17 -4.93 -27.41
N GLY A 101 32.09 -6.06 -26.68
CA GLY A 101 31.75 -7.36 -27.26
C GLY A 101 30.38 -7.36 -27.93
N TRP A 102 29.38 -6.70 -27.35
CA TRP A 102 28.06 -6.55 -27.99
C TRP A 102 28.11 -5.70 -29.26
N LEU A 103 28.90 -4.63 -29.28
CA LEU A 103 29.09 -3.77 -30.44
C LEU A 103 29.81 -4.46 -31.60
N ASP A 104 30.75 -5.36 -31.29
CA ASP A 104 31.50 -6.13 -32.29
C ASP A 104 30.68 -7.30 -32.87
N ALA A 105 29.76 -7.87 -32.09
CA ALA A 105 28.88 -8.97 -32.50
C ALA A 105 27.66 -8.53 -33.34
N GLY A 106 27.21 -7.28 -33.23
CA GLY A 106 26.12 -6.73 -34.03
C GLY A 106 26.50 -6.54 -35.51
N ALA A 107 25.66 -7.02 -36.44
CA ALA A 107 25.95 -7.17 -37.87
C ALA A 107 26.16 -5.86 -38.70
N ASP A 108 26.47 -4.73 -38.08
CA ASP A 108 26.73 -3.46 -38.76
C ASP A 108 28.17 -3.00 -38.48
N LYS A 109 29.12 -3.57 -39.24
CA LYS A 109 30.58 -3.30 -39.12
C LYS A 109 30.98 -1.88 -39.54
N GLN A 110 30.04 -1.01 -39.85
CA GLN A 110 30.30 0.38 -40.20
C GLN A 110 29.92 1.29 -39.02
N THR A 111 30.93 2.02 -38.52
CA THR A 111 30.89 3.20 -37.62
C THR A 111 31.17 2.98 -36.11
N GLY A 112 32.45 3.23 -35.75
CA GLY A 112 32.95 3.90 -34.52
C GLY A 112 32.65 3.30 -33.13
N GLY A 113 33.68 2.88 -32.37
CA GLY A 113 33.57 2.49 -30.95
C GLY A 113 33.05 3.62 -30.02
N PHE A 114 32.83 3.32 -28.74
CA PHE A 114 32.40 4.33 -27.76
C PHE A 114 33.60 4.97 -27.04
N THR A 115 33.39 6.18 -26.50
CA THR A 115 34.36 6.85 -25.63
C THR A 115 33.93 6.73 -24.17
N VAL A 116 34.78 6.16 -23.32
CA VAL A 116 34.60 6.26 -21.86
C VAL A 116 34.99 7.67 -21.43
N LEU A 117 34.05 8.39 -20.82
CA LEU A 117 34.26 9.74 -20.29
C LEU A 117 35.01 9.66 -18.97
N ASP A 118 35.94 10.59 -18.78
CA ASP A 118 36.67 10.74 -17.53
C ASP A 118 35.75 11.27 -16.43
N ASN A 119 35.82 10.65 -15.26
CA ASN A 119 35.10 11.06 -14.06
C ASN A 119 36.07 11.04 -12.87
N PRO A 120 36.52 12.22 -12.39
CA PRO A 120 37.50 12.29 -11.31
C PRO A 120 36.93 11.92 -9.95
N ASP A 121 35.60 11.98 -9.77
CA ASP A 121 34.94 11.71 -8.48
C ASP A 121 33.60 10.99 -8.66
N TYR A 122 33.65 9.66 -8.56
CA TYR A 122 32.49 8.78 -8.70
C TYR A 122 31.44 8.95 -7.60
N ASP A 123 31.79 9.48 -6.42
CA ASP A 123 30.84 9.66 -5.32
C ASP A 123 30.14 11.01 -5.41
N LEU A 124 30.87 12.05 -5.83
CA LEU A 124 30.34 13.42 -5.84
C LEU A 124 29.59 13.79 -7.11
N SER A 125 29.72 13.02 -8.19
CA SER A 125 29.15 13.34 -9.51
C SER A 125 27.64 13.65 -9.46
N VAL A 126 26.86 12.90 -8.67
CA VAL A 126 25.41 13.15 -8.51
C VAL A 126 25.15 14.47 -7.80
N SER A 127 25.83 14.70 -6.67
CA SER A 127 25.71 15.91 -5.85
C SER A 127 26.14 17.17 -6.62
N LEU A 128 27.21 17.06 -7.42
CA LEU A 128 27.66 18.12 -8.32
C LEU A 128 26.61 18.44 -9.39
N GLY A 129 26.01 17.43 -10.00
CA GLY A 129 24.89 17.60 -10.93
C GLY A 129 23.69 18.30 -10.28
N ALA A 130 23.33 17.91 -9.06
CA ALA A 130 22.25 18.53 -8.30
C ALA A 130 22.54 20.00 -7.93
N ALA A 131 23.76 20.31 -7.50
CA ALA A 131 24.19 21.67 -7.21
C ALA A 131 24.21 22.55 -8.47
N TYR A 132 24.70 22.02 -9.59
CA TYR A 132 24.65 22.69 -10.88
C TYR A 132 23.20 22.92 -11.33
N TYR A 133 22.31 21.94 -11.16
CA TYR A 133 20.89 22.11 -11.44
C TYR A 133 20.29 23.26 -10.61
N ALA A 134 20.56 23.32 -9.30
CA ALA A 134 20.13 24.43 -8.46
C ALA A 134 20.68 25.79 -8.93
N TYR A 135 21.93 25.84 -9.38
CA TYR A 135 22.52 27.03 -10.00
C TYR A 135 21.79 27.44 -11.28
N THR A 136 21.44 26.48 -12.16
CA THR A 136 20.65 26.79 -13.37
C THR A 136 19.26 27.32 -13.07
N ARG A 137 18.65 26.93 -11.94
CA ARG A 137 17.36 27.48 -11.50
C ARG A 137 17.42 28.95 -11.09
N SER A 138 18.61 29.48 -10.78
CA SER A 138 18.82 30.91 -10.53
C SER A 138 18.88 31.75 -11.81
N GLY A 139 18.75 31.12 -12.99
CA GLY A 139 18.76 31.79 -14.29
C GLY A 139 20.14 31.85 -14.98
N SER A 140 21.15 31.17 -14.43
CA SER A 140 22.53 31.17 -14.95
C SER A 140 22.99 29.77 -15.38
N GLY A 141 23.64 29.63 -16.53
CA GLY A 141 24.16 28.33 -17.02
C GLY A 141 23.22 27.61 -17.99
N VAL A 142 23.54 26.35 -18.32
CA VAL A 142 22.81 25.55 -19.33
C VAL A 142 21.92 24.53 -18.63
N ARG A 143 20.60 24.65 -18.82
CA ARG A 143 19.63 23.71 -18.26
C ARG A 143 19.40 22.54 -19.22
N ILE A 144 19.72 21.33 -18.77
CA ILE A 144 19.33 20.10 -19.46
C ILE A 144 17.85 19.83 -19.14
N ARG A 145 17.04 19.58 -20.17
CA ARG A 145 15.66 19.13 -20.01
C ARG A 145 15.61 17.64 -20.32
N SER A 146 15.15 16.86 -19.36
CA SER A 146 14.73 15.48 -19.61
C SER A 146 13.21 15.47 -19.53
N GLY A 147 12.55 14.89 -20.53
CA GLY A 147 11.13 14.58 -20.41
C GLY A 147 10.91 13.41 -19.45
N SER A 148 9.64 13.09 -19.19
CA SER A 148 9.29 11.95 -18.34
C SER A 148 9.94 10.64 -18.81
N ALA A 149 10.54 9.88 -17.90
CA ALA A 149 11.11 8.57 -18.21
C ALA A 149 10.05 7.49 -18.43
N ARG A 150 8.79 7.75 -18.06
CA ARG A 150 7.69 6.79 -18.08
C ARG A 150 6.42 7.42 -18.62
N SER A 151 5.58 6.61 -19.23
CA SER A 151 4.16 6.94 -19.44
C SER A 151 3.39 6.57 -18.18
N TYR A 152 2.40 7.38 -17.81
CA TYR A 152 1.53 7.14 -16.67
C TYR A 152 0.08 7.14 -17.10
N TYR A 153 -0.70 6.25 -16.48
CA TYR A 153 -2.08 5.98 -16.87
C TYR A 153 -2.98 5.91 -15.64
N ILE A 154 -4.18 6.46 -15.74
CA ILE A 154 -5.21 6.39 -14.70
C ILE A 154 -6.25 5.34 -15.09
N GLY A 155 -6.54 4.40 -14.19
CA GLY A 155 -7.50 3.32 -14.42
C GLY A 155 -8.92 3.84 -14.62
N VAL A 156 -9.66 3.23 -15.54
CA VAL A 156 -11.06 3.57 -15.85
C VAL A 156 -11.92 2.32 -15.92
N SER A 157 -13.13 2.38 -15.36
CA SER A 157 -14.12 1.30 -15.51
C SER A 157 -15.12 1.60 -16.63
N SER A 158 -15.92 0.60 -17.00
CA SER A 158 -16.90 0.66 -18.07
C SER A 158 -18.24 0.15 -17.57
N GLY A 159 -19.17 1.06 -17.33
CA GLY A 159 -20.52 0.76 -16.83
C GLY A 159 -20.97 1.73 -15.74
N ASP A 160 -22.29 1.91 -15.61
CA ASP A 160 -22.92 2.95 -14.77
C ASP A 160 -22.70 2.79 -13.25
N GLU A 161 -22.17 1.66 -12.77
CA GLU A 161 -22.03 1.42 -11.33
C GLU A 161 -20.57 1.49 -10.82
N GLY A 162 -19.59 1.74 -11.70
CA GLY A 162 -18.18 1.82 -11.30
C GLY A 162 -17.63 0.54 -10.66
N HIS A 163 -18.33 -0.57 -10.83
CA HIS A 163 -17.89 -1.88 -10.40
C HIS A 163 -16.68 -2.32 -11.23
N ALA A 164 -15.77 -3.06 -10.60
CA ALA A 164 -14.66 -3.71 -11.29
C ALA A 164 -15.20 -4.60 -12.41
N CYS A 165 -14.45 -4.73 -13.49
CA CYS A 165 -14.83 -5.60 -14.60
C CYS A 165 -15.07 -7.04 -14.12
N GLU A 166 -16.02 -7.72 -14.75
CA GLU A 166 -16.25 -9.16 -14.57
C GLU A 166 -14.96 -9.96 -14.87
N PRO A 167 -14.79 -11.16 -14.27
CA PRO A 167 -13.63 -12.00 -14.50
C PRO A 167 -13.40 -12.26 -16.00
N GLY A 168 -12.17 -11.99 -16.50
CA GLY A 168 -11.77 -12.23 -17.89
C GLY A 168 -11.73 -11.01 -18.81
N ARG A 169 -12.00 -9.79 -18.31
CA ARG A 169 -11.88 -8.54 -19.08
C ARG A 169 -10.63 -7.76 -18.68
N THR A 170 -9.84 -7.31 -19.66
CA THR A 170 -8.62 -6.50 -19.46
C THR A 170 -8.93 -5.15 -18.81
N GLU A 171 -8.15 -4.76 -17.80
CA GLU A 171 -8.27 -3.44 -17.16
C GLU A 171 -8.01 -2.34 -18.21
N ARG A 172 -8.76 -1.25 -18.16
CA ARG A 172 -8.56 -0.11 -19.07
C ARG A 172 -8.00 1.09 -18.32
N ALA A 173 -7.16 1.87 -18.99
CA ALA A 173 -6.61 3.09 -18.42
C ALA A 173 -6.43 4.19 -19.47
N VAL A 174 -6.48 5.44 -19.03
CA VAL A 174 -6.25 6.63 -19.86
C VAL A 174 -4.84 7.13 -19.65
N CYS A 175 -4.09 7.37 -20.72
CA CYS A 175 -2.75 7.95 -20.65
C CYS A 175 -2.82 9.42 -20.18
N VAL A 176 -2.27 9.72 -19.01
CA VAL A 176 -2.26 11.07 -18.43
C VAL A 176 -0.95 11.81 -18.63
N VAL A 177 0.16 11.08 -18.67
CA VAL A 177 1.50 11.60 -18.99
C VAL A 177 2.10 10.63 -19.98
N THR A 178 2.57 11.13 -21.12
CA THR A 178 3.31 10.32 -22.08
C THR A 178 4.79 10.45 -21.82
N ARG A 179 5.55 9.40 -22.12
CA ARG A 179 7.01 9.42 -22.04
C ARG A 179 7.58 10.56 -22.90
N GLY A 180 8.67 11.17 -22.42
CA GLY A 180 9.28 12.32 -23.07
C GLY A 180 8.53 13.65 -22.87
N MET A 181 7.37 13.67 -22.20
CA MET A 181 6.67 14.91 -21.85
C MET A 181 7.56 15.79 -20.97
N GLU A 182 7.79 17.05 -21.40
CA GLU A 182 8.58 18.03 -20.65
C GLU A 182 7.97 18.28 -19.26
N GLU A 183 8.83 18.28 -18.24
CA GLU A 183 8.48 18.67 -16.87
C GLU A 183 7.96 20.11 -16.82
N GLY A 184 7.03 20.39 -15.90
CA GLY A 184 6.39 21.69 -15.77
C GLY A 184 5.27 21.95 -16.80
N LYS A 185 5.03 21.03 -17.74
CA LYS A 185 3.93 21.14 -18.70
C LYS A 185 2.61 20.67 -18.08
N LYS A 186 1.54 21.44 -18.30
CA LYS A 186 0.16 21.03 -18.00
C LYS A 186 -0.46 20.46 -19.27
N SER A 187 -1.03 19.27 -19.17
CA SER A 187 -1.85 18.68 -20.22
C SER A 187 -3.31 18.70 -19.79
N SER A 188 -4.21 18.97 -20.73
CA SER A 188 -5.65 18.80 -20.57
C SER A 188 -6.09 17.64 -21.47
N ILE A 189 -6.94 16.77 -20.94
CA ILE A 189 -7.28 15.47 -21.51
C ILE A 189 -8.80 15.37 -21.61
N GLU A 190 -9.27 15.23 -22.84
CA GLU A 190 -10.67 15.10 -23.20
C GLU A 190 -10.92 13.68 -23.72
N ALA A 191 -11.22 12.75 -22.81
CA ALA A 191 -11.31 11.31 -23.12
C ALA A 191 -12.70 10.71 -22.88
N GLY A 192 -13.76 11.55 -22.82
CA GLY A 192 -15.12 11.09 -22.56
C GLY A 192 -15.22 10.35 -21.22
N LEU A 193 -14.82 11.01 -20.13
CA LEU A 193 -14.76 10.41 -18.81
C LEU A 193 -15.78 11.06 -17.89
N SER A 194 -16.36 10.25 -17.02
CA SER A 194 -17.14 10.71 -15.88
C SER A 194 -16.45 10.28 -14.58
N VAL A 195 -16.60 11.08 -13.54
CA VAL A 195 -16.05 10.80 -12.21
C VAL A 195 -17.17 10.51 -11.23
N ILE A 196 -16.95 9.51 -10.38
CA ILE A 196 -17.85 9.19 -9.29
C ILE A 196 -17.72 10.25 -8.21
N THR A 197 -18.86 10.79 -7.79
CA THR A 197 -18.90 11.81 -6.73
C THR A 197 -19.84 11.44 -5.59
N ASN A 198 -19.53 11.98 -4.41
CA ASN A 198 -20.29 11.78 -3.16
C ASN A 198 -20.32 10.32 -2.64
N GLN A 199 -19.38 9.49 -3.07
CA GLN A 199 -19.08 8.20 -2.44
C GLN A 199 -17.57 7.92 -2.52
N PRO A 200 -16.97 7.28 -1.49
CA PRO A 200 -15.56 6.95 -1.50
C PRO A 200 -15.24 6.00 -2.66
N ALA A 201 -14.19 6.29 -3.41
CA ALA A 201 -13.81 5.58 -4.62
C ALA A 201 -12.29 5.40 -4.72
N GLN A 202 -11.86 4.41 -5.50
CA GLN A 202 -10.46 4.10 -5.76
C GLN A 202 -10.03 4.62 -7.13
N PHE A 203 -8.86 5.23 -7.17
CA PHE A 203 -8.21 5.72 -8.38
C PHE A 203 -6.92 4.92 -8.58
N ALA A 204 -6.98 3.91 -9.44
CA ALA A 204 -5.83 3.08 -9.80
C ALA A 204 -4.90 3.84 -10.75
N LEU A 205 -3.58 3.69 -10.57
CA LEU A 205 -2.57 4.33 -11.40
C LEU A 205 -1.60 3.27 -11.92
N TYR A 206 -1.15 3.42 -13.16
CA TYR A 206 -0.22 2.51 -13.82
C TYR A 206 0.94 3.30 -14.42
N SER A 207 2.09 2.65 -14.56
CA SER A 207 3.24 3.22 -15.27
C SER A 207 3.82 2.23 -16.27
N SER A 208 4.33 2.74 -17.39
CA SER A 208 5.04 1.94 -18.40
C SER A 208 6.35 2.62 -18.80
N THR A 209 7.38 1.81 -19.04
CA THR A 209 8.68 2.24 -19.58
C THR A 209 8.83 1.96 -21.08
N VAL A 210 7.85 1.26 -21.68
CA VAL A 210 7.93 0.74 -23.06
C VAL A 210 6.85 1.26 -23.96
N ASN A 211 5.64 1.47 -23.44
CA ASN A 211 4.52 1.93 -24.24
C ASN A 211 4.41 3.45 -24.16
N GLU A 212 4.34 4.08 -25.32
CA GLU A 212 4.07 5.50 -25.47
C GLU A 212 2.60 5.66 -25.88
N GLY A 213 1.74 5.81 -24.87
CA GLY A 213 0.35 6.16 -25.11
C GLY A 213 0.24 7.62 -25.57
N ALA A 214 -0.64 7.89 -26.54
CA ALA A 214 -1.06 9.27 -26.81
C ALA A 214 -1.79 9.80 -25.57
N ILE A 215 -1.50 11.04 -25.15
CA ILE A 215 -2.20 11.68 -24.03
C ILE A 215 -3.70 11.67 -24.30
N GLY A 216 -4.49 11.13 -23.36
CA GLY A 216 -5.93 10.94 -23.49
C GLY A 216 -6.37 9.66 -24.20
N GLY A 217 -5.44 8.89 -24.78
CA GLY A 217 -5.73 7.57 -25.34
C GLY A 217 -6.13 6.59 -24.23
N ILE A 218 -7.25 5.89 -24.45
CA ILE A 218 -7.67 4.76 -23.63
C ILE A 218 -6.98 3.50 -24.16
N ILE A 219 -6.31 2.78 -23.27
CA ILE A 219 -5.58 1.57 -23.58
C ILE A 219 -6.04 0.43 -22.68
N GLU A 220 -5.79 -0.80 -23.13
CA GLU A 220 -5.88 -1.98 -22.28
C GLU A 220 -4.55 -2.20 -21.56
N ILE A 221 -4.64 -2.54 -20.28
CA ILE A 221 -3.51 -2.81 -19.40
C ILE A 221 -3.24 -4.32 -19.40
N ASP A 222 -2.01 -4.68 -19.77
CA ASP A 222 -1.44 -6.01 -19.63
C ASP A 222 -0.35 -6.05 -18.55
N GLU A 223 -0.13 -7.22 -17.96
CA GLU A 223 0.83 -7.39 -16.85
C GLU A 223 2.30 -7.37 -17.30
N GLU A 224 2.59 -7.50 -18.59
CA GLU A 224 3.96 -7.57 -19.11
C GLU A 224 4.56 -6.17 -19.32
N ASN A 225 3.75 -5.20 -19.75
CA ASN A 225 4.19 -3.88 -20.17
C ASN A 225 3.80 -2.75 -19.22
N TYR A 226 2.95 -3.01 -18.22
CA TYR A 226 2.46 -2.02 -17.27
C TYR A 226 2.65 -2.46 -15.82
N VAL A 227 3.09 -1.51 -14.98
CA VAL A 227 3.24 -1.71 -13.54
C VAL A 227 2.13 -0.95 -12.81
N LYS A 228 1.31 -1.68 -12.05
CA LYS A 228 0.27 -1.11 -11.19
C LYS A 228 0.90 -0.45 -9.97
N LEU A 229 0.57 0.82 -9.73
CA LEU A 229 1.05 1.63 -8.62
C LEU A 229 0.03 1.63 -7.47
N PRO A 230 0.42 1.97 -6.23
CA PRO A 230 -0.53 2.06 -5.12
C PRO A 230 -1.69 3.00 -5.47
N PRO A 231 -2.94 2.55 -5.32
CA PRO A 231 -4.09 3.35 -5.69
C PRO A 231 -4.32 4.47 -4.68
N LEU A 232 -5.01 5.52 -5.13
CA LEU A 232 -5.52 6.58 -4.26
C LEU A 232 -6.97 6.25 -3.87
N PHE A 233 -7.28 6.33 -2.58
CA PHE A 233 -8.63 6.19 -2.07
C PHE A 233 -9.14 7.56 -1.61
N THR A 234 -10.18 8.07 -2.24
CA THR A 234 -10.77 9.37 -1.87
C THR A 234 -12.22 9.48 -2.32
N CYS A 235 -13.00 10.36 -1.70
CA CYS A 235 -14.29 10.79 -2.23
C CYS A 235 -14.14 12.13 -2.94
N LEU A 236 -14.83 12.32 -4.06
CA LEU A 236 -14.89 13.60 -4.77
C LEU A 236 -16.27 14.24 -4.55
N ASN A 237 -16.31 15.45 -4.01
CA ASN A 237 -17.56 16.06 -3.56
C ASN A 237 -18.19 16.90 -4.68
N TYR A 238 -19.49 16.73 -4.95
CA TYR A 238 -20.22 17.53 -5.93
C TYR A 238 -21.69 17.77 -5.58
N GLY A 239 -22.03 19.04 -5.36
CA GLY A 239 -23.41 19.48 -5.11
C GLY A 239 -24.00 18.99 -3.78
N LYS A 240 -24.89 19.78 -3.18
CA LYS A 240 -25.46 19.49 -1.84
C LYS A 240 -26.66 18.53 -1.85
N ARG A 241 -27.18 18.13 -3.02
CA ARG A 241 -28.45 17.39 -3.22
C ARG A 241 -28.49 16.50 -4.48
N SER A 242 -27.38 16.29 -5.18
CA SER A 242 -27.42 15.62 -6.49
C SER A 242 -27.65 14.12 -6.37
N ARG A 243 -28.65 13.60 -7.09
CA ARG A 243 -28.86 12.16 -7.34
C ARG A 243 -28.01 11.64 -8.51
N THR A 244 -27.16 12.47 -9.12
CA THR A 244 -26.31 12.08 -10.25
C THR A 244 -24.98 11.56 -9.71
N PRO A 245 -24.73 10.23 -9.69
CA PRO A 245 -23.50 9.65 -9.14
C PRO A 245 -22.26 9.94 -10.00
N HIS A 246 -22.45 10.36 -11.26
CA HIS A 246 -21.40 10.58 -12.25
C HIS A 246 -21.42 12.01 -12.78
N ILE A 247 -20.23 12.57 -12.99
CA ILE A 247 -20.05 13.89 -13.56
C ILE A 247 -19.05 13.81 -14.68
N ASP A 248 -19.42 14.33 -15.84
CA ASP A 248 -18.48 14.42 -16.96
C ASP A 248 -17.34 15.36 -16.61
N ILE A 249 -16.13 14.85 -16.80
CA ILE A 249 -14.89 15.54 -16.48
C ILE A 249 -13.96 15.61 -17.69
N SER A 250 -13.07 16.59 -17.66
CA SER A 250 -11.78 16.51 -18.32
C SER A 250 -10.69 16.30 -17.27
N LEU A 251 -9.61 15.63 -17.65
CA LEU A 251 -8.46 15.46 -16.76
C LEU A 251 -7.41 16.53 -17.04
N SER A 252 -6.73 17.00 -16.00
CA SER A 252 -5.51 17.79 -16.16
C SER A 252 -4.37 17.16 -15.40
N ALA A 253 -3.29 16.87 -16.11
CA ALA A 253 -2.08 16.30 -15.54
C ALA A 253 -0.95 17.33 -15.54
N TYR A 254 -0.20 17.40 -14.45
CA TYR A 254 1.01 18.19 -14.31
C TYR A 254 2.13 17.31 -13.78
N LEU A 255 3.19 17.18 -14.56
CA LEU A 255 4.42 16.51 -14.14
C LEU A 255 5.36 17.55 -13.52
N SER A 256 5.69 17.38 -12.25
CA SER A 256 6.63 18.25 -11.55
C SER A 256 8.09 17.93 -11.90
N GLU A 257 8.98 18.88 -11.63
CA GLU A 257 10.44 18.71 -11.77
C GLU A 257 11.05 17.71 -10.77
N VAL A 258 10.27 17.25 -9.79
CA VAL A 258 10.70 16.26 -8.79
C VAL A 258 10.06 14.89 -9.06
N GLY A 259 9.56 14.65 -10.27
CA GLY A 259 9.00 13.35 -10.68
C GLY A 259 7.60 13.03 -10.14
N THR A 260 6.89 14.00 -9.56
CA THR A 260 5.53 13.80 -9.05
C THR A 260 4.48 14.21 -10.07
N ILE A 261 3.41 13.41 -10.22
CA ILE A 261 2.26 13.76 -11.06
C ILE A 261 1.13 14.30 -10.19
N ASP A 262 0.74 15.54 -10.48
CA ASP A 262 -0.49 16.14 -9.99
C ASP A 262 -1.60 15.92 -11.04
N LEU A 263 -2.60 15.09 -10.71
CA LEU A 263 -3.76 14.86 -11.56
C LEU A 263 -4.97 15.62 -11.01
N TYR A 264 -5.76 16.22 -11.90
CA TYR A 264 -6.98 16.93 -11.55
C TYR A 264 -8.16 16.44 -12.39
N CYS A 265 -9.30 16.21 -11.76
CA CYS A 265 -10.58 16.04 -12.43
C CYS A 265 -11.29 17.41 -12.49
N LEU A 266 -11.54 17.90 -13.71
CA LEU A 266 -12.20 19.18 -13.98
C LEU A 266 -13.63 18.90 -14.43
N SER A 267 -14.63 19.40 -13.70
CA SER A 267 -16.03 19.24 -14.11
C SER A 267 -16.31 19.95 -15.43
N LYS A 268 -17.03 19.31 -16.36
CA LYS A 268 -17.51 19.94 -17.60
C LYS A 268 -18.82 20.72 -17.43
N ILE A 269 -19.51 20.46 -16.34
CA ILE A 269 -20.84 21.02 -16.06
C ILE A 269 -20.82 22.05 -14.93
N SER A 270 -19.65 22.32 -14.33
CA SER A 270 -19.49 23.29 -13.24
C SER A 270 -18.04 23.75 -13.08
N GLU A 271 -17.78 24.69 -12.17
CA GLU A 271 -16.43 25.18 -11.84
C GLU A 271 -15.62 24.23 -10.92
N HIS A 272 -16.15 23.06 -10.55
CA HIS A 272 -15.46 22.16 -9.62
C HIS A 272 -14.18 21.56 -10.22
N ARG A 273 -13.13 21.54 -9.39
CA ARG A 273 -11.83 20.94 -9.70
C ARG A 273 -11.34 20.10 -8.51
N TRP A 274 -11.21 18.79 -8.72
CA TRP A 274 -10.73 17.86 -7.70
C TRP A 274 -9.27 17.48 -7.96
N LYS A 275 -8.41 17.56 -6.95
CA LYS A 275 -7.01 17.11 -7.04
C LYS A 275 -6.89 15.66 -6.58
N LEU A 276 -6.31 14.80 -7.41
CA LEU A 276 -5.88 13.46 -7.07
C LEU A 276 -4.37 13.49 -6.83
N GLN A 277 -3.95 13.47 -5.57
CA GLN A 277 -2.54 13.56 -5.19
C GLN A 277 -1.99 12.18 -4.84
N PHE A 278 -1.10 11.67 -5.68
CA PHE A 278 -0.38 10.43 -5.43
C PHE A 278 0.97 10.77 -4.76
N ASN A 279 1.22 10.22 -3.57
CA ASN A 279 2.45 10.48 -2.82
C ASN A 279 3.46 9.34 -3.05
N PHE A 280 4.40 9.56 -3.95
CA PHE A 280 5.34 8.54 -4.42
C PHE A 280 6.56 8.34 -3.51
N ARG A 281 6.74 9.14 -2.45
CA ARG A 281 7.95 9.07 -1.62
C ARG A 281 8.17 7.73 -0.93
N LYS A 282 7.11 6.94 -0.63
CA LYS A 282 7.27 5.57 -0.10
C LYS A 282 7.73 4.55 -1.16
N HIS A 283 7.45 4.79 -2.44
CA HIS A 283 7.98 3.96 -3.52
C HIS A 283 9.34 4.43 -4.02
N GLU A 284 9.65 5.72 -3.92
CA GLU A 284 11.02 6.20 -4.10
C GLU A 284 11.91 5.77 -2.94
N THR A 285 11.45 5.74 -1.68
CA THR A 285 12.26 5.11 -0.61
C THR A 285 12.25 3.58 -0.69
N ALA A 286 11.25 2.89 -1.25
CA ALA A 286 11.38 1.45 -1.50
C ALA A 286 12.35 1.14 -2.66
N ALA A 287 12.50 2.05 -3.64
CA ALA A 287 13.44 1.93 -4.76
C ALA A 287 14.78 2.68 -4.56
N ALA A 288 14.91 3.53 -3.54
CA ALA A 288 16.11 4.33 -3.25
C ALA A 288 16.66 4.13 -1.81
N ALA A 289 15.90 3.53 -0.88
CA ALA A 289 16.47 2.96 0.35
C ALA A 289 17.11 1.58 0.10
N GLU A 290 17.26 1.18 -1.17
CA GLU A 290 18.16 0.11 -1.61
C GLU A 290 19.65 0.54 -1.57
N THR A 291 20.00 1.71 -1.03
CA THR A 291 21.41 2.18 -1.03
C THR A 291 21.99 2.79 0.25
N GLU A 292 21.27 3.02 1.35
CA GLU A 292 21.93 3.54 2.56
C GLU A 292 21.36 2.97 3.86
N ASN A 293 22.13 2.08 4.49
CA ASN A 293 22.09 1.84 5.94
C ASN A 293 23.53 1.66 6.45
N GLY A 294 24.12 2.75 6.93
CA GLY A 294 25.24 2.76 7.86
C GLY A 294 24.75 3.24 9.23
N THR A 295 25.13 2.52 10.28
CA THR A 295 24.67 2.65 11.67
C THR A 295 24.83 4.05 12.30
N PRO A 296 24.03 4.36 13.35
CA PRO A 296 23.95 5.67 13.97
C PRO A 296 25.03 5.88 15.04
N ASP A 297 25.64 7.06 15.09
CA ASP A 297 26.26 7.56 16.31
C ASP A 297 26.19 9.09 16.40
N GLY A 298 26.04 9.60 17.62
CA GLY A 298 26.17 11.03 17.96
C GLY A 298 24.87 11.82 18.12
N GLY A 299 24.52 12.11 19.37
CA GLY A 299 23.33 12.87 19.75
C GLY A 299 23.34 14.35 19.36
N GLY A 300 22.15 14.86 19.08
CA GLY A 300 21.85 16.28 18.93
C GLY A 300 20.37 16.52 19.18
N THR A 301 20.05 17.16 20.30
CA THR A 301 18.73 17.70 20.66
C THR A 301 18.11 18.52 19.53
N PRO A 302 16.81 18.37 19.19
CA PRO A 302 16.17 19.31 18.28
C PRO A 302 15.85 20.61 19.02
N ALA A 303 16.56 21.67 18.64
CA ALA A 303 16.20 23.03 18.98
C ALA A 303 14.85 23.40 18.35
N ALA A 304 14.06 24.14 19.12
CA ALA A 304 12.78 24.69 18.74
C ALA A 304 12.91 25.77 17.66
N GLY A 305 11.93 25.79 16.76
CA GLY A 305 11.61 26.95 15.93
C GLY A 305 12.25 26.93 14.56
N GLU A 306 11.47 26.58 13.53
CA GLU A 306 11.29 27.45 12.37
C GLU A 306 10.12 26.97 11.50
N THR A 307 9.34 27.94 11.07
CA THR A 307 8.06 27.85 10.38
C THR A 307 8.18 27.14 9.03
N ALA A 308 7.43 26.05 8.87
CA ALA A 308 7.23 25.39 7.58
C ALA A 308 6.58 26.35 6.55
N PRO A 309 7.01 26.31 5.28
CA PRO A 309 6.45 27.16 4.24
C PRO A 309 5.00 26.74 3.92
N LYS A 310 4.10 27.72 3.94
CA LYS A 310 2.67 27.56 3.60
C LYS A 310 2.52 27.13 2.13
N LEU A 311 2.07 25.89 1.91
CA LEU A 311 1.50 25.46 0.64
C LEU A 311 0.04 25.94 0.52
N PRO A 312 -0.42 26.44 -0.64
CA PRO A 312 -1.82 26.75 -0.87
C PRO A 312 -2.56 25.48 -1.35
N GLY A 313 -3.01 24.67 -0.39
CA GLY A 313 -4.19 23.81 -0.54
C GLY A 313 -5.29 24.41 0.32
N ALA A 314 -6.55 24.44 -0.15
CA ALA A 314 -7.66 25.11 0.52
C ALA A 314 -7.63 24.84 2.04
N ALA A 315 -7.17 25.83 2.81
CA ALA A 315 -7.10 25.71 4.25
C ALA A 315 -8.52 25.46 4.74
N ILE A 316 -8.72 24.43 5.55
CA ILE A 316 -9.98 24.26 6.28
C ILE A 316 -10.19 25.59 7.01
N ASP A 317 -11.33 26.23 6.71
CA ASP A 317 -11.68 27.51 7.32
C ASP A 317 -11.61 27.38 8.85
N ALA A 318 -10.75 28.19 9.46
CA ALA A 318 -10.49 28.15 10.89
C ALA A 318 -11.77 28.41 11.70
N ASP A 319 -12.66 29.26 11.18
CA ASP A 319 -13.94 29.56 11.82
C ASP A 319 -14.90 28.37 11.71
N ALA A 320 -14.92 27.69 10.55
CA ALA A 320 -15.67 26.46 10.38
C ALA A 320 -15.17 25.36 11.32
N LEU A 321 -13.86 25.21 11.50
CA LEU A 321 -13.30 24.23 12.43
C LEU A 321 -13.64 24.58 13.88
N LYS A 322 -13.54 25.87 14.24
CA LYS A 322 -13.88 26.33 15.59
C LYS A 322 -15.36 26.06 15.92
N LYS A 323 -16.25 26.34 14.98
CA LYS A 323 -17.69 26.03 15.13
C LYS A 323 -17.95 24.52 15.26
N ALA A 324 -17.19 23.69 14.55
CA ALA A 324 -17.29 22.23 14.71
C ALA A 324 -16.79 21.75 16.07
N GLU A 325 -15.71 22.33 16.60
CA GLU A 325 -15.26 22.10 17.98
C GLU A 325 -16.35 22.48 18.99
N ASP A 326 -17.01 23.62 18.80
CA ASP A 326 -18.09 24.07 19.68
C ASP A 326 -19.34 23.16 19.58
N ILE A 327 -19.66 22.65 18.38
CA ILE A 327 -20.72 21.64 18.19
C ILE A 327 -20.41 20.35 18.99
N ILE A 328 -19.17 19.86 18.92
CA ILE A 328 -18.72 18.68 19.67
C ILE A 328 -18.77 18.97 21.18
N GLY A 329 -18.19 20.09 21.61
CA GLY A 329 -18.15 20.50 23.02
C GLY A 329 -19.55 20.62 23.62
N ALA A 330 -20.47 21.28 22.93
CA ALA A 330 -21.85 21.43 23.37
C ALA A 330 -22.59 20.08 23.48
N ALA A 331 -22.38 19.17 22.52
CA ALA A 331 -23.00 17.84 22.55
C ALA A 331 -22.52 17.00 23.75
N PHE A 332 -21.23 17.06 24.07
CA PHE A 332 -20.65 16.30 25.20
C PHE A 332 -20.83 16.98 26.56
N ALA A 333 -21.11 18.29 26.61
CA ALA A 333 -21.40 19.01 27.84
C ALA A 333 -22.86 18.86 28.30
N ALA A 334 -23.77 18.50 27.38
CA ALA A 334 -25.18 18.32 27.68
C ALA A 334 -25.42 17.20 28.72
N LYS A 335 -26.40 17.41 29.62
CA LYS A 335 -26.78 16.45 30.67
C LYS A 335 -28.29 16.20 30.65
N GLY A 336 -28.72 15.12 31.30
CA GLY A 336 -30.14 14.77 31.39
C GLY A 336 -30.65 13.97 30.19
N SER A 337 -31.98 13.88 30.06
CA SER A 337 -32.66 13.04 29.07
C SER A 337 -32.39 13.44 27.62
N GLU A 338 -32.18 14.73 27.34
CA GLU A 338 -31.94 15.24 25.97
C GLU A 338 -30.49 15.02 25.48
N ALA A 339 -29.55 14.74 26.37
CA ALA A 339 -28.14 14.57 26.02
C ALA A 339 -27.91 13.39 25.04
N ALA A 340 -28.64 12.29 25.23
CA ALA A 340 -28.51 11.11 24.36
C ALA A 340 -28.94 11.39 22.91
N ASP A 341 -30.03 12.14 22.71
CA ASP A 341 -30.49 12.54 21.38
C ASP A 341 -29.51 13.52 20.71
N GLY A 342 -28.99 14.49 21.47
CA GLY A 342 -27.95 15.41 21.00
C GLY A 342 -26.69 14.69 20.52
N LEU A 343 -26.21 13.69 21.26
CA LEU A 343 -25.07 12.85 20.90
C LEU A 343 -25.34 11.98 19.67
N ASN A 344 -26.55 11.44 19.53
CA ASN A 344 -26.94 10.66 18.36
C ASN A 344 -27.01 11.49 17.08
N ARG A 345 -27.40 12.77 17.19
CA ARG A 345 -27.43 13.71 16.08
C ARG A 345 -26.07 14.40 15.81
N LEU A 346 -25.06 14.21 16.67
CA LEU A 346 -23.78 14.92 16.57
C LEU A 346 -23.12 14.79 15.19
N VAL A 347 -23.00 13.56 14.68
CA VAL A 347 -22.39 13.29 13.37
C VAL A 347 -23.18 13.99 12.27
N ARG A 348 -24.51 13.89 12.29
CA ARG A 348 -25.39 14.57 11.34
C ARG A 348 -25.23 16.09 11.40
N ARG A 349 -25.11 16.68 12.59
CA ARG A 349 -24.87 18.13 12.75
C ARG A 349 -23.52 18.56 12.19
N LEU A 350 -22.50 17.73 12.33
CA LEU A 350 -21.18 17.96 11.71
C LEU A 350 -21.27 17.84 10.19
N GLU A 351 -21.97 16.83 9.65
CA GLU A 351 -22.22 16.70 8.21
C GLU A 351 -23.00 17.91 7.66
N GLU A 352 -24.04 18.38 8.36
CA GLU A 352 -24.81 19.58 7.99
C GLU A 352 -23.95 20.85 8.04
N HIS A 353 -23.03 20.95 9.00
CA HIS A 353 -22.11 22.08 9.16
C HIS A 353 -21.04 22.12 8.05
N PHE A 354 -20.41 20.98 7.74
CA PHE A 354 -19.40 20.89 6.67
C PHE A 354 -20.01 20.73 5.27
N GLY A 355 -21.29 20.39 5.17
CA GLY A 355 -22.00 20.20 3.91
C GLY A 355 -21.58 18.95 3.13
N VAL A 356 -20.89 18.01 3.77
CA VAL A 356 -20.37 16.75 3.18
C VAL A 356 -20.55 15.60 4.16
N LYS A 357 -20.74 14.37 3.66
CA LYS A 357 -20.90 13.19 4.52
C LYS A 357 -19.61 12.81 5.23
N LYS A 358 -19.73 12.12 6.37
CA LYS A 358 -18.55 11.75 7.17
C LYS A 358 -17.56 10.85 6.43
N GLU A 359 -18.04 10.05 5.48
CA GLU A 359 -17.22 9.21 4.60
C GLU A 359 -16.31 10.03 3.67
N GLU A 360 -16.66 11.30 3.45
CA GLU A 360 -16.00 12.23 2.53
C GLU A 360 -15.10 13.24 3.25
N TRP A 361 -15.01 13.18 4.58
CA TRP A 361 -14.19 14.09 5.35
C TRP A 361 -12.70 13.84 5.06
N PRO A 362 -11.94 14.87 4.62
CA PRO A 362 -10.53 14.70 4.30
C PRO A 362 -9.72 14.40 5.57
N PRO A 363 -8.55 13.73 5.45
CA PRO A 363 -7.73 13.36 6.60
C PRO A 363 -7.42 14.51 7.55
N GLU A 364 -7.16 15.71 7.02
CA GLU A 364 -6.88 16.91 7.81
C GLU A 364 -8.07 17.30 8.69
N LEU A 365 -9.29 17.22 8.15
CA LEU A 365 -10.52 17.47 8.91
C LEU A 365 -10.74 16.38 9.96
N LEU A 366 -10.53 15.11 9.60
CA LEU A 366 -10.65 14.00 10.54
C LEU A 366 -9.73 14.21 11.76
N ARG A 367 -8.46 14.57 11.53
CA ARG A 367 -7.49 14.80 12.60
C ARG A 367 -7.77 16.07 13.40
N ALA A 368 -8.33 17.10 12.78
CA ALA A 368 -8.74 18.32 13.47
C ALA A 368 -9.95 18.08 14.38
N LEU A 369 -10.97 17.36 13.91
CA LEU A 369 -12.12 16.95 14.73
C LEU A 369 -11.71 15.98 15.85
N PHE A 370 -10.72 15.11 15.60
CA PHE A 370 -10.16 14.25 16.64
C PHE A 370 -9.56 15.05 17.81
N ALA A 371 -8.90 16.18 17.53
CA ALA A 371 -8.39 17.06 18.59
C ALA A 371 -9.52 17.60 19.49
N ALA A 372 -10.69 17.93 18.92
CA ALA A 372 -11.87 18.30 19.69
C ALA A 372 -12.42 17.13 20.54
N MET A 373 -12.36 15.89 20.02
CA MET A 373 -12.72 14.68 20.78
C MET A 373 -11.79 14.44 21.98
N ILE A 374 -10.49 14.72 21.86
CA ILE A 374 -9.54 14.63 22.98
C ILE A 374 -9.88 15.66 24.07
N LYS A 375 -10.20 16.90 23.70
CA LYS A 375 -10.62 17.94 24.66
C LYS A 375 -11.87 17.54 25.46
N SER A 376 -12.76 16.74 24.88
CA SER A 376 -13.99 16.23 25.49
C SER A 376 -13.85 14.83 26.11
N ALA A 377 -12.62 14.29 26.21
CA ALA A 377 -12.40 12.90 26.65
C ALA A 377 -12.87 12.59 28.08
N GLU A 378 -12.78 13.55 29.02
CA GLU A 378 -13.26 13.33 30.39
C GLU A 378 -14.80 13.29 30.47
N LEU A 379 -15.48 13.98 29.55
CA LEU A 379 -16.95 14.04 29.50
C LEU A 379 -17.59 12.72 29.10
N LYS A 380 -16.81 11.78 28.53
CA LYS A 380 -17.31 10.44 28.20
C LYS A 380 -17.75 9.65 29.45
N LYS A 381 -17.27 10.02 30.64
CA LYS A 381 -17.64 9.42 31.93
C LYS A 381 -19.03 9.85 32.42
N THR A 382 -19.71 10.78 31.72
CA THR A 382 -20.99 11.37 32.16
C THR A 382 -22.15 10.37 32.08
N SER A 383 -22.27 9.62 30.98
CA SER A 383 -23.29 8.57 30.83
C SER A 383 -22.87 7.54 29.79
N ALA A 384 -23.54 6.39 29.74
CA ALA A 384 -23.27 5.35 28.75
C ALA A 384 -23.36 5.87 27.30
N ALA A 385 -24.31 6.77 27.01
CA ALA A 385 -24.44 7.40 25.70
C ALA A 385 -23.23 8.27 25.33
N HIS A 386 -22.64 8.98 26.30
CA HIS A 386 -21.42 9.75 26.07
C HIS A 386 -20.24 8.84 25.78
N GLU A 387 -20.08 7.76 26.54
CA GLU A 387 -19.00 6.80 26.34
C GLU A 387 -19.09 6.09 24.98
N GLU A 388 -20.28 5.61 24.63
CA GLU A 388 -20.56 5.00 23.33
C GLU A 388 -20.19 5.95 22.18
N ARG A 389 -20.72 7.19 22.23
CA ARG A 389 -20.49 8.18 21.19
C ARG A 389 -19.03 8.58 21.08
N TRP A 390 -18.33 8.69 22.22
CA TRP A 390 -16.92 9.06 22.25
C TRP A 390 -16.06 8.00 21.54
N TYR A 391 -16.19 6.72 21.94
CA TYR A 391 -15.41 5.65 21.32
C TYR A 391 -15.74 5.49 19.83
N ASN A 392 -17.03 5.57 19.47
CA ASN A 392 -17.48 5.46 18.09
C ASN A 392 -16.84 6.51 17.18
N LEU A 393 -16.96 7.79 17.56
CA LEU A 393 -16.51 8.91 16.75
C LEU A 393 -14.99 9.09 16.81
N ALA A 394 -14.36 8.96 17.98
CA ALA A 394 -12.91 9.04 18.10
C ALA A 394 -12.21 7.96 17.25
N GLY A 395 -12.72 6.73 17.27
CA GLY A 395 -12.17 5.63 16.47
C GLY A 395 -12.37 5.85 14.97
N PHE A 396 -13.50 6.43 14.58
CA PHE A 396 -13.73 6.85 13.18
C PHE A 396 -12.70 7.92 12.78
N LEU A 397 -12.55 8.99 13.55
CA LEU A 397 -11.72 10.14 13.21
C LEU A 397 -10.21 9.84 13.21
N LEU A 398 -9.75 8.82 13.95
CA LEU A 398 -8.33 8.47 14.04
C LEU A 398 -7.91 7.28 13.17
N ARG A 399 -8.84 6.54 12.55
CA ARG A 399 -8.49 5.37 11.72
C ARG A 399 -7.52 5.70 10.58
N PRO A 400 -6.65 4.76 10.15
CA PRO A 400 -6.31 3.48 10.80
C PRO A 400 -5.35 3.63 12.01
N GLY A 401 -5.11 4.85 12.48
CA GLY A 401 -4.09 5.20 13.49
C GLY A 401 -2.77 5.67 12.88
N PHE A 402 -2.64 5.70 11.55
CA PHE A 402 -1.47 6.16 10.83
C PHE A 402 -1.86 6.75 9.47
N GLY A 403 -0.91 7.39 8.80
CA GLY A 403 -1.08 7.92 7.43
C GLY A 403 -1.15 9.44 7.36
N ALA A 404 -1.42 10.14 8.47
CA ALA A 404 -1.32 11.59 8.57
C ALA A 404 -0.17 12.03 9.51
N PRO A 405 0.40 13.24 9.34
CA PRO A 405 1.43 13.76 10.23
C PRO A 405 0.98 13.78 11.69
N MET A 406 1.85 13.36 12.62
CA MET A 406 1.60 13.29 14.08
C MET A 406 0.54 12.26 14.52
N ASP A 407 0.21 11.27 13.70
CA ASP A 407 -0.74 10.22 14.08
C ASP A 407 -0.24 9.32 15.21
N ASP A 408 1.07 9.06 15.27
CA ASP A 408 1.76 8.39 16.37
C ASP A 408 1.50 9.05 17.73
N TRP A 409 1.61 10.39 17.78
CA TRP A 409 1.28 11.18 18.96
C TRP A 409 -0.22 11.12 19.28
N ARG A 410 -1.10 11.21 18.26
CA ARG A 410 -2.56 11.14 18.46
C ARG A 410 -3.00 9.80 19.00
N VAL A 411 -2.44 8.69 18.52
CA VAL A 411 -2.72 7.34 19.03
C VAL A 411 -2.28 7.23 20.49
N LYS A 412 -1.11 7.77 20.85
CA LYS A 412 -0.67 7.81 22.24
C LYS A 412 -1.64 8.57 23.14
N GLU A 413 -2.13 9.75 22.70
CA GLU A 413 -3.14 10.51 23.45
C GLU A 413 -4.48 9.80 23.53
N ALA A 414 -4.93 9.17 22.43
CA ALA A 414 -6.16 8.38 22.39
C ALA A 414 -6.11 7.24 23.42
N LEU A 415 -4.98 6.51 23.43
CA LEU A 415 -4.74 5.43 24.37
C LEU A 415 -4.67 5.95 25.80
N ARG A 416 -3.96 7.06 26.07
CA ARG A 416 -3.87 7.66 27.41
C ARG A 416 -5.24 7.87 28.05
N VAL A 417 -6.21 8.39 27.30
CA VAL A 417 -7.55 8.64 27.83
C VAL A 417 -8.46 7.41 27.80
N SER A 418 -8.16 6.38 27.00
CA SER A 418 -8.94 5.13 26.92
C SER A 418 -8.37 3.97 27.73
N PHE A 419 -7.17 4.12 28.30
CA PHE A 419 -6.43 3.03 28.93
C PHE A 419 -7.12 2.47 30.18
N GLY A 420 -7.94 3.28 30.85
CA GLY A 420 -8.79 2.85 31.96
C GLY A 420 -9.92 1.88 31.57
N GLY A 421 -10.15 1.66 30.27
CA GLY A 421 -11.20 0.80 29.75
C GLY A 421 -12.58 1.44 29.73
N VAL A 422 -13.61 0.60 29.77
CA VAL A 422 -15.03 1.01 29.73
C VAL A 422 -15.51 1.34 31.14
N ASN A 423 -16.09 2.53 31.31
CA ASN A 423 -16.66 3.02 32.56
C ASN A 423 -18.05 2.38 32.79
N PHE A 424 -18.87 2.29 31.74
CA PHE A 424 -20.23 1.76 31.80
C PHE A 424 -20.29 0.30 31.33
N ARG A 425 -19.60 -0.61 32.04
CA ARG A 425 -19.47 -2.04 31.65
C ARG A 425 -20.81 -2.78 31.51
N GLY A 426 -21.86 -2.34 32.20
CA GLY A 426 -23.21 -2.91 32.06
C GLY A 426 -23.91 -2.53 30.74
N ASN A 427 -23.41 -1.53 30.02
CA ASN A 427 -23.92 -1.14 28.71
C ASN A 427 -23.12 -1.84 27.60
N LYS A 428 -23.80 -2.73 26.88
CA LYS A 428 -23.20 -3.53 25.79
C LYS A 428 -22.61 -2.66 24.67
N ASN A 429 -23.29 -1.58 24.30
CA ASN A 429 -22.84 -0.70 23.23
C ASN A 429 -21.55 0.05 23.59
N SER A 430 -21.38 0.47 24.85
CA SER A 430 -20.12 1.06 25.33
C SER A 430 -18.95 0.09 25.17
N VAL A 431 -19.16 -1.19 25.53
CA VAL A 431 -18.16 -2.26 25.39
C VAL A 431 -17.84 -2.54 23.92
N ILE A 432 -18.86 -2.71 23.09
CA ILE A 432 -18.73 -2.93 21.64
C ILE A 432 -17.95 -1.78 20.99
N ASN A 433 -18.33 -0.54 21.26
CA ASN A 433 -17.66 0.62 20.65
C ASN A 433 -16.22 0.79 21.15
N TYR A 434 -15.90 0.38 22.39
CA TYR A 434 -14.52 0.34 22.87
C TYR A 434 -13.65 -0.64 22.07
N TYR A 435 -14.14 -1.85 21.81
CA TYR A 435 -13.40 -2.82 20.98
C TYR A 435 -13.26 -2.35 19.52
N ILE A 436 -14.32 -1.74 18.95
CA ILE A 436 -14.27 -1.12 17.61
C ILE A 436 -13.23 0.01 17.58
N PHE A 437 -13.21 0.87 18.61
CA PHE A 437 -12.25 1.95 18.74
C PHE A 437 -10.81 1.42 18.71
N LEU A 438 -10.49 0.44 19.56
CA LEU A 438 -9.16 -0.17 19.63
C LEU A 438 -8.77 -0.84 18.30
N ARG A 439 -9.69 -1.56 17.68
CA ARG A 439 -9.48 -2.18 16.35
C ARG A 439 -9.15 -1.14 15.28
N ARG A 440 -9.91 -0.04 15.23
CA ARG A 440 -9.77 1.00 14.19
C ARG A 440 -8.44 1.75 14.25
N ILE A 441 -7.80 1.82 15.40
CA ILE A 441 -6.51 2.51 15.57
C ILE A 441 -5.33 1.54 15.72
N ALA A 442 -5.57 0.22 15.62
CA ALA A 442 -4.57 -0.81 15.89
C ALA A 442 -3.30 -0.65 15.07
N GLY A 443 -3.42 -0.26 13.79
CA GLY A 443 -2.28 -0.08 12.90
C GLY A 443 -1.36 1.08 13.28
N GLY A 444 -1.86 2.04 14.07
CA GLY A 444 -1.06 3.13 14.62
C GLY A 444 -0.42 2.84 15.97
N MET A 445 -0.74 1.69 16.60
CA MET A 445 -0.18 1.30 17.89
C MET A 445 1.21 0.68 17.71
N THR A 446 2.10 0.95 18.66
CA THR A 446 3.35 0.21 18.80
C THR A 446 3.10 -1.23 19.29
N ALA A 447 4.08 -2.12 19.09
CA ALA A 447 4.00 -3.51 19.58
C ALA A 447 3.74 -3.58 21.09
N GLY A 448 4.40 -2.72 21.88
CA GLY A 448 4.19 -2.64 23.34
C GLY A 448 2.76 -2.24 23.70
N GLN A 449 2.18 -1.26 22.99
CA GLN A 449 0.80 -0.81 23.22
C GLN A 449 -0.22 -1.90 22.85
N GLN A 450 -0.04 -2.60 21.73
CA GLN A 450 -0.93 -3.71 21.36
C GLN A 450 -0.88 -4.83 22.41
N LEU A 451 0.32 -5.22 22.84
CA LEU A 451 0.50 -6.24 23.87
C LEU A 451 -0.12 -5.84 25.20
N GLU A 452 0.04 -4.58 25.61
CA GLU A 452 -0.52 -4.07 26.86
C GLU A 452 -2.05 -4.09 26.85
N VAL A 453 -2.68 -3.63 25.77
CA VAL A 453 -4.14 -3.69 25.58
C VAL A 453 -4.62 -5.14 25.53
N TYR A 454 -3.91 -6.01 24.81
CA TYR A 454 -4.22 -7.42 24.69
C TYR A 454 -4.20 -8.13 26.04
N ASN A 455 -3.16 -7.90 26.85
CA ASN A 455 -3.02 -8.48 28.19
C ASN A 455 -4.14 -8.06 29.14
N LYS A 456 -4.60 -6.80 29.07
CA LYS A 456 -5.75 -6.33 29.85
C LYS A 456 -7.06 -7.01 29.49
N LEU A 457 -7.19 -7.50 28.26
CA LEU A 457 -8.39 -8.14 27.74
C LEU A 457 -8.29 -9.67 27.66
N LYS A 458 -7.19 -10.26 28.17
CA LYS A 458 -6.97 -11.72 28.13
C LYS A 458 -8.09 -12.50 28.82
N GLU A 459 -8.58 -12.05 29.98
CA GLU A 459 -9.66 -12.76 30.68
C GLU A 459 -10.96 -12.79 29.87
N GLN A 460 -11.26 -11.73 29.11
CA GLN A 460 -12.43 -11.67 28.24
C GLN A 460 -12.25 -12.53 26.98
N ILE A 461 -11.02 -12.63 26.46
CA ILE A 461 -10.68 -13.43 25.26
C ILE A 461 -10.67 -14.92 25.58
N TYR A 462 -10.14 -15.33 26.73
CA TYR A 462 -9.93 -16.73 27.09
C TYR A 462 -10.96 -17.30 28.06
N GLY A 463 -11.79 -16.45 28.67
CA GLY A 463 -12.64 -16.80 29.80
C GLY A 463 -11.86 -16.88 31.11
N SER A 464 -12.58 -16.86 32.24
CA SER A 464 -11.97 -17.04 33.56
C SER A 464 -11.57 -18.50 33.77
N LYS A 465 -10.42 -18.75 34.40
CA LYS A 465 -9.97 -20.10 34.80
C LYS A 465 -10.59 -20.58 36.13
N LYS A 466 -11.61 -19.89 36.66
CA LYS A 466 -12.26 -20.31 37.91
C LYS A 466 -12.98 -21.64 37.71
N THR A 467 -12.80 -22.54 38.66
CA THR A 467 -13.30 -23.91 38.65
C THR A 467 -14.82 -23.93 38.51
N GLY A 468 -15.33 -24.50 37.42
CA GLY A 468 -16.77 -24.65 37.15
C GLY A 468 -17.33 -23.86 35.97
N ASP A 469 -16.54 -22.99 35.33
CA ASP A 469 -17.02 -22.20 34.18
C ASP A 469 -17.21 -23.05 32.91
N LYS A 470 -18.27 -22.71 32.16
CA LYS A 470 -18.58 -23.34 30.88
C LYS A 470 -17.44 -23.10 29.88
N PRO A 471 -17.16 -24.06 28.98
CA PRO A 471 -16.12 -23.89 27.97
C PRO A 471 -16.38 -22.63 27.13
N PHE A 472 -15.31 -21.87 26.86
CA PHE A 472 -15.35 -20.68 26.01
C PHE A 472 -16.02 -21.01 24.67
N LYS A 473 -17.19 -20.42 24.42
CA LYS A 473 -18.00 -20.65 23.21
C LYS A 473 -18.01 -19.38 22.36
N VAL A 474 -17.49 -19.48 21.14
CA VAL A 474 -17.55 -18.40 20.16
C VAL A 474 -18.88 -18.46 19.44
N SER A 475 -19.67 -17.39 19.54
CA SER A 475 -20.99 -17.29 18.91
C SER A 475 -21.06 -16.02 18.07
N ALA A 476 -21.44 -16.16 16.79
CA ALA A 476 -21.67 -15.03 15.90
C ALA A 476 -22.85 -14.13 16.37
N ASN A 477 -23.73 -14.65 17.22
CA ASN A 477 -24.86 -13.90 17.77
C ASN A 477 -24.50 -13.04 19.00
N ASN A 478 -23.26 -13.16 19.52
CA ASN A 478 -22.77 -12.34 20.61
C ASN A 478 -21.88 -11.22 20.08
N GLN A 479 -22.47 -10.04 19.83
CA GLN A 479 -21.77 -8.93 19.19
C GLN A 479 -20.57 -8.39 19.99
N GLU A 480 -20.62 -8.42 21.33
CA GLU A 480 -19.47 -8.04 22.17
C GLU A 480 -18.27 -8.96 21.92
N LEU A 481 -18.53 -10.28 21.90
CA LEU A 481 -17.49 -11.27 21.64
C LEU A 481 -16.97 -11.18 20.20
N VAL A 482 -17.86 -10.90 19.24
CA VAL A 482 -17.48 -10.70 17.84
C VAL A 482 -16.49 -9.54 17.72
N GLU A 483 -16.79 -8.38 18.30
CA GLU A 483 -15.90 -7.22 18.20
C GLU A 483 -14.63 -7.38 19.06
N LEU A 484 -14.70 -8.09 20.18
CA LEU A 484 -13.51 -8.46 20.96
C LEU A 484 -12.53 -9.31 20.14
N LEU A 485 -13.03 -10.36 19.47
CA LEU A 485 -12.20 -11.21 18.62
C LEU A 485 -11.70 -10.46 17.39
N ARG A 486 -12.53 -9.59 16.79
CA ARG A 486 -12.10 -8.73 15.68
C ARG A 486 -10.95 -7.82 16.08
N MET A 487 -11.03 -7.21 17.25
CA MET A 487 -9.96 -6.39 17.80
C MET A 487 -8.70 -7.23 18.04
N ALA A 488 -8.82 -8.35 18.76
CA ALA A 488 -7.69 -9.20 19.11
C ALA A 488 -6.94 -9.74 17.87
N ALA A 489 -7.67 -10.20 16.85
CA ALA A 489 -7.09 -10.69 15.61
C ALA A 489 -6.56 -9.57 14.69
N SER A 490 -6.96 -8.32 14.92
CA SER A 490 -6.44 -7.17 14.19
C SER A 490 -5.13 -6.65 14.78
N PHE A 491 -4.64 -7.15 15.92
CA PHE A 491 -3.36 -6.74 16.53
C PHE A 491 -2.20 -7.54 15.92
N GLU A 492 -1.65 -7.01 14.83
CA GLU A 492 -0.64 -7.69 14.02
C GLU A 492 0.76 -7.66 14.65
N LEU A 493 1.03 -6.79 15.63
CA LEU A 493 2.35 -6.64 16.24
C LEU A 493 2.49 -7.41 17.57
N LEU A 494 1.55 -8.32 17.86
CA LEU A 494 1.65 -9.19 19.03
C LEU A 494 2.84 -10.16 18.90
N PRO A 495 3.50 -10.50 20.02
CA PRO A 495 4.48 -11.58 20.05
C PRO A 495 3.92 -12.89 19.50
N GLU A 496 4.78 -13.69 18.86
CA GLU A 496 4.38 -14.96 18.22
C GLU A 496 3.62 -15.89 19.19
N GLN A 497 4.07 -15.98 20.44
CA GLN A 497 3.43 -16.84 21.45
C GLN A 497 1.97 -16.46 21.74
N ASP A 498 1.65 -15.16 21.81
CA ASP A 498 0.29 -14.68 22.04
C ASP A 498 -0.61 -14.97 20.81
N LYS A 499 -0.06 -14.83 19.60
CA LYS A 499 -0.75 -15.22 18.36
C LYS A 499 -1.02 -16.73 18.32
N ILE A 500 -0.04 -17.55 18.69
CA ILE A 500 -0.18 -19.00 18.76
C ILE A 500 -1.29 -19.39 19.75
N GLN A 501 -1.33 -18.75 20.92
CA GLN A 501 -2.35 -19.00 21.93
C GLN A 501 -3.75 -18.68 21.40
N LEU A 502 -3.94 -17.53 20.74
CA LEU A 502 -5.21 -17.12 20.16
C LEU A 502 -5.65 -18.04 19.02
N GLY A 503 -4.74 -18.34 18.08
CA GLY A 503 -5.02 -19.21 16.95
C GLY A 503 -5.38 -20.63 17.40
N ASN A 504 -4.70 -21.18 18.40
CA ASN A 504 -5.03 -22.51 18.94
C ASN A 504 -6.37 -22.55 19.66
N LEU A 505 -6.75 -21.48 20.37
CA LEU A 505 -8.10 -21.34 20.94
C LEU A 505 -9.17 -21.38 19.84
N LEU A 506 -8.98 -20.60 18.77
CA LEU A 506 -9.90 -20.50 17.64
C LEU A 506 -10.00 -21.82 16.89
N LYS A 507 -8.87 -22.47 16.58
CA LYS A 507 -8.82 -23.83 16.01
C LYS A 507 -9.61 -24.83 16.84
N LYS A 508 -9.38 -24.87 18.16
CA LYS A 508 -10.10 -25.79 19.07
C LYS A 508 -11.59 -25.52 19.06
N THR A 509 -11.99 -24.24 19.00
CA THR A 509 -13.40 -23.84 18.97
C THR A 509 -14.06 -24.24 17.66
N ILE A 510 -13.42 -24.00 16.51
CA ILE A 510 -13.93 -24.37 15.18
C ILE A 510 -14.15 -25.88 15.09
N ARG A 511 -13.19 -26.70 15.54
CA ARG A 511 -13.35 -28.17 15.54
C ARG A 511 -14.49 -28.67 16.43
N ARG A 512 -14.70 -28.03 17.58
CA ARG A 512 -15.71 -28.44 18.56
C ARG A 512 -17.11 -28.01 18.18
N ASP A 513 -17.27 -26.75 17.78
CA ASP A 513 -18.58 -26.10 17.60
C ASP A 513 -18.98 -25.96 16.12
N GLY A 514 -18.08 -26.29 15.19
CA GLY A 514 -18.22 -26.02 13.76
C GLY A 514 -17.69 -24.64 13.35
N PRO A 515 -17.42 -24.44 12.04
CA PRO A 515 -16.99 -23.15 11.51
C PRO A 515 -18.12 -22.13 11.64
N ASN A 516 -17.75 -20.92 12.02
CA ASN A 516 -18.61 -19.75 11.89
C ASN A 516 -17.78 -18.57 11.43
N THR A 517 -18.43 -17.57 10.82
CA THR A 517 -17.78 -16.44 10.16
C THR A 517 -16.74 -15.76 11.05
N ILE A 518 -17.05 -15.49 12.32
CA ILE A 518 -16.12 -14.78 13.20
C ILE A 518 -14.91 -15.63 13.62
N SER A 519 -15.13 -16.89 14.02
CA SER A 519 -14.05 -17.76 14.47
C SER A 519 -13.05 -18.06 13.35
N VAL A 520 -13.57 -18.32 12.14
CA VAL A 520 -12.77 -18.61 10.95
C VAL A 520 -12.07 -17.35 10.44
N TRP A 521 -12.76 -16.20 10.40
CA TRP A 521 -12.14 -14.91 10.06
C TRP A 521 -11.02 -14.54 11.04
N ALA A 522 -11.25 -14.68 12.35
CA ALA A 522 -10.25 -14.35 13.35
C ALA A 522 -9.02 -15.26 13.24
N LEU A 523 -9.23 -16.56 12.99
CA LEU A 523 -8.14 -17.51 12.79
C LEU A 523 -7.31 -17.13 11.56
N ALA A 524 -7.99 -16.82 10.46
CA ALA A 524 -7.36 -16.41 9.21
C ALA A 524 -6.54 -15.12 9.36
N ARG A 525 -7.05 -14.13 10.10
CA ARG A 525 -6.33 -12.88 10.37
C ARG A 525 -5.08 -13.09 11.23
N VAL A 526 -5.16 -13.96 12.25
CA VAL A 526 -3.99 -14.29 13.08
C VAL A 526 -2.95 -15.09 12.30
N GLY A 527 -3.40 -16.00 11.43
CA GLY A 527 -2.54 -16.85 10.60
C GLY A 527 -2.11 -16.25 9.27
N ALA A 528 -2.52 -15.02 8.96
CA ALA A 528 -2.30 -14.42 7.65
C ALA A 528 -0.81 -14.42 7.27
N ARG A 529 -0.50 -14.86 6.05
CA ARG A 529 0.87 -14.88 5.52
C ARG A 529 1.37 -13.48 5.14
N ARG A 530 0.43 -12.58 4.82
CA ARG A 530 0.67 -11.17 4.55
C ARG A 530 -0.17 -10.32 5.51
N LEU A 531 0.53 -9.54 6.34
CA LEU A 531 -0.07 -8.64 7.31
C LEU A 531 -0.40 -7.28 6.65
N VAL A 532 -1.36 -6.55 7.20
CA VAL A 532 -1.83 -5.26 6.67
C VAL A 532 -0.85 -4.14 6.97
N TYR A 533 -0.26 -4.17 8.17
CA TYR A 533 0.69 -3.16 8.64
C TYR A 533 1.86 -3.75 9.44
N GLY A 534 1.76 -5.00 9.90
CA GLY A 534 2.90 -5.73 10.48
C GLY A 534 3.92 -6.18 9.43
N GLY A 535 5.20 -6.20 9.81
CA GLY A 535 6.27 -6.77 8.99
C GLY A 535 6.26 -8.32 8.99
N PRO A 536 7.06 -8.96 8.12
CA PRO A 536 7.13 -10.42 8.00
C PRO A 536 7.56 -11.11 9.30
N ASP A 537 8.36 -10.46 10.15
CA ASP A 537 8.81 -11.00 11.45
C ASP A 537 7.66 -11.26 12.44
N TYR A 538 6.49 -10.67 12.21
CA TYR A 538 5.30 -10.91 13.02
C TYR A 538 4.42 -12.03 12.46
N VAL A 539 4.73 -12.59 11.30
CA VAL A 539 3.99 -13.73 10.73
C VAL A 539 4.31 -14.98 11.53
N VAL A 540 3.28 -15.72 11.96
CA VAL A 540 3.51 -16.98 12.69
C VAL A 540 4.16 -18.01 11.77
N LYS A 541 5.02 -18.87 12.33
CA LYS A 541 5.71 -19.90 11.56
C LYS A 541 4.79 -20.80 10.72
N PRO A 542 5.26 -21.30 9.56
CA PRO A 542 4.45 -22.15 8.67
C PRO A 542 3.83 -23.35 9.38
N GLU A 543 4.56 -24.06 10.23
CA GLU A 543 4.08 -25.28 10.89
C GLU A 543 2.84 -25.01 11.75
N MET A 544 2.77 -23.82 12.36
CA MET A 544 1.60 -23.40 13.12
C MET A 544 0.40 -23.10 12.22
N ALA A 545 0.63 -22.38 11.12
CA ALA A 545 -0.41 -22.04 10.14
C ALA A 545 -0.96 -23.30 9.44
N GLU A 546 -0.09 -24.25 9.09
CA GLU A 546 -0.47 -25.56 8.54
C GLU A 546 -1.43 -26.31 9.48
N GLY A 547 -1.12 -26.30 10.78
CA GLY A 547 -1.99 -26.87 11.80
C GLY A 547 -3.36 -26.21 11.87
N TRP A 548 -3.48 -24.93 11.52
CA TRP A 548 -4.73 -24.17 11.50
C TRP A 548 -5.52 -24.36 10.21
N VAL A 549 -4.84 -24.33 9.06
CA VAL A 549 -5.40 -24.68 7.75
C VAL A 549 -5.93 -26.12 7.76
N GLY A 550 -5.19 -27.05 8.38
CA GLY A 550 -5.61 -28.44 8.55
C GLY A 550 -6.94 -28.59 9.29
N ALA A 551 -7.27 -27.68 10.22
CA ALA A 551 -8.57 -27.68 10.89
C ALA A 551 -9.71 -27.18 9.97
N LEU A 552 -9.43 -26.30 9.01
CA LEU A 552 -10.41 -25.87 8.01
C LEU A 552 -10.61 -26.91 6.91
N LEU A 553 -9.59 -27.71 6.59
CA LEU A 553 -9.67 -28.81 5.62
C LEU A 553 -10.58 -29.97 6.08
N GLU A 554 -10.99 -30.00 7.36
CA GLU A 554 -11.96 -30.97 7.88
C GLU A 554 -13.41 -30.65 7.47
N PHE A 555 -13.66 -29.48 6.89
CA PHE A 555 -14.98 -28.99 6.53
C PHE A 555 -15.17 -28.89 5.01
N ASP A 556 -16.44 -28.92 4.60
CA ASP A 556 -16.84 -28.81 3.20
C ASP A 556 -16.86 -27.33 2.75
N TRP A 557 -15.86 -26.94 1.96
CA TRP A 557 -15.68 -25.56 1.48
C TRP A 557 -16.72 -25.13 0.45
N SER A 558 -17.46 -26.07 -0.15
CA SER A 558 -18.51 -25.75 -1.13
C SER A 558 -19.77 -25.17 -0.48
N LYS A 559 -19.96 -25.42 0.82
CA LYS A 559 -21.16 -25.00 1.57
C LYS A 559 -21.07 -23.58 2.12
N GLU A 560 -19.87 -23.14 2.48
CA GLU A 560 -19.66 -21.90 3.22
C GLU A 560 -18.54 -21.09 2.57
N ALA A 561 -18.93 -20.06 1.81
CA ALA A 561 -17.99 -19.29 0.99
C ALA A 561 -16.86 -18.67 1.81
N TYR A 562 -17.04 -18.31 3.09
CA TYR A 562 -15.97 -17.66 3.89
C TYR A 562 -14.80 -18.59 4.28
N ILE A 563 -14.98 -19.92 4.22
CA ILE A 563 -13.94 -20.90 4.60
C ILE A 563 -12.77 -20.91 3.60
N PRO A 564 -12.97 -21.11 2.28
CA PRO A 564 -11.86 -21.16 1.31
C PRO A 564 -11.01 -19.88 1.34
N TYR A 565 -11.63 -18.70 1.36
CA TYR A 565 -10.90 -17.43 1.48
C TYR A 565 -10.07 -17.39 2.78
N SER A 566 -10.67 -17.75 3.91
CA SER A 566 -9.96 -17.77 5.20
C SER A 566 -8.76 -18.72 5.22
N ALA A 567 -8.87 -19.87 4.56
CA ALA A 567 -7.74 -20.78 4.36
C ALA A 567 -6.65 -20.17 3.46
N ILE A 568 -7.05 -19.49 2.37
CA ILE A 568 -6.12 -18.81 1.46
C ILE A 568 -5.32 -17.73 2.17
N LEU A 569 -5.90 -16.92 3.06
CA LEU A 569 -5.11 -15.93 3.84
C LEU A 569 -3.94 -16.56 4.60
N MET A 570 -4.12 -17.79 5.09
CA MET A 570 -3.10 -18.53 5.83
C MET A 570 -2.17 -19.37 4.95
N ALA A 571 -2.51 -19.57 3.68
CA ALA A 571 -1.81 -20.47 2.77
C ALA A 571 -1.20 -19.79 1.53
N ARG A 572 -1.58 -18.53 1.25
CA ARG A 572 -1.15 -17.79 0.07
C ARG A 572 0.37 -17.71 -0.02
N VAL A 573 0.88 -17.93 -1.24
CA VAL A 573 2.31 -17.83 -1.55
C VAL A 573 2.77 -16.38 -1.38
N THR A 574 3.86 -16.18 -0.64
CA THR A 574 4.42 -14.87 -0.29
C THR A 574 5.66 -14.53 -1.11
N GLY A 575 6.29 -15.52 -1.73
CA GLY A 575 7.60 -15.39 -2.37
C GLY A 575 8.76 -15.61 -1.41
N ASP A 576 8.48 -15.71 -0.09
CA ASP A 576 9.43 -16.14 0.93
C ASP A 576 9.10 -17.56 1.40
N ARG A 577 9.98 -18.51 1.04
CA ARG A 577 9.86 -19.92 1.43
C ARG A 577 9.83 -20.15 2.95
N LYS A 578 10.31 -19.19 3.76
CA LYS A 578 10.25 -19.29 5.23
C LYS A 578 8.87 -18.99 5.79
N LEU A 579 8.02 -18.31 5.03
CA LEU A 579 6.65 -17.94 5.43
C LEU A 579 5.59 -18.84 4.78
N ASP A 580 5.92 -19.37 3.59
CA ASP A 580 5.07 -20.26 2.81
C ASP A 580 4.87 -21.63 3.49
N LEU A 581 3.69 -22.22 3.29
CA LEU A 581 3.38 -23.56 3.78
C LEU A 581 4.13 -24.64 2.97
N CYS A 582 4.31 -25.83 3.55
CA CYS A 582 4.91 -26.95 2.86
C CYS A 582 4.06 -27.43 1.67
N ALA A 583 4.73 -28.03 0.69
CA ALA A 583 4.11 -28.53 -0.54
C ALA A 583 2.96 -29.52 -0.28
N GLU A 584 3.05 -30.34 0.76
CA GLU A 584 2.00 -31.30 1.11
C GLU A 584 0.71 -30.59 1.54
N THR A 585 0.81 -29.57 2.40
CA THR A 585 -0.35 -28.79 2.86
C THR A 585 -0.92 -27.97 1.71
N MET A 586 -0.07 -27.37 0.88
CA MET A 586 -0.49 -26.62 -0.31
C MET A 586 -1.28 -27.51 -1.29
N ALA A 587 -0.82 -28.74 -1.56
CA ALA A 587 -1.53 -29.67 -2.42
C ALA A 587 -2.93 -30.03 -1.89
N LYS A 588 -3.09 -30.16 -0.56
CA LYS A 588 -4.40 -30.39 0.07
C LYS A 588 -5.33 -29.19 -0.09
N VAL A 589 -4.81 -27.97 0.08
CA VAL A 589 -5.57 -26.72 -0.13
C VAL A 589 -6.02 -26.60 -1.58
N GLN A 590 -5.13 -26.80 -2.54
CA GLN A 590 -5.45 -26.77 -3.98
C GLN A 590 -6.55 -27.77 -4.33
N LYS A 591 -6.43 -29.02 -3.87
CA LYS A 591 -7.44 -30.06 -4.08
C LYS A 591 -8.80 -29.67 -3.50
N GLN A 592 -8.82 -28.99 -2.35
CA GLN A 592 -10.07 -28.54 -1.76
C GLN A 592 -10.69 -27.37 -2.55
N ILE A 593 -9.86 -26.45 -3.08
CA ILE A 593 -10.30 -25.34 -3.94
C ILE A 593 -10.99 -25.87 -5.21
N GLU A 594 -10.52 -26.97 -5.81
CA GLU A 594 -11.14 -27.59 -6.99
C GLU A 594 -12.62 -27.97 -6.78
N THR A 595 -13.04 -28.18 -5.53
CA THR A 595 -14.43 -28.52 -5.18
C THR A 595 -15.33 -27.29 -5.03
N CYS A 596 -14.78 -26.08 -5.05
CA CYS A 596 -15.51 -24.83 -4.83
C CYS A 596 -16.07 -24.24 -6.14
N PRO A 597 -17.24 -23.57 -6.11
CA PRO A 597 -17.84 -22.92 -7.29
C PRO A 597 -17.02 -21.81 -7.98
N ALA A 598 -15.96 -21.31 -7.34
CA ALA A 598 -15.08 -20.24 -7.85
C ALA A 598 -13.60 -20.67 -7.83
N SER A 599 -13.32 -21.92 -8.21
CA SER A 599 -12.01 -22.56 -8.07
C SER A 599 -10.86 -21.82 -8.77
N GLU A 600 -11.07 -21.28 -9.98
CA GLU A 600 -10.05 -20.52 -10.71
C GLU A 600 -9.62 -19.25 -9.97
N HIS A 601 -10.60 -18.43 -9.52
CA HIS A 601 -10.34 -17.22 -8.73
C HIS A 601 -9.63 -17.52 -7.41
N LEU A 602 -10.09 -18.56 -6.70
CA LEU A 602 -9.49 -19.01 -5.45
C LEU A 602 -8.06 -19.53 -5.65
N TYR A 603 -7.76 -20.16 -6.80
CA TYR A 603 -6.42 -20.61 -7.14
C TYR A 603 -5.48 -19.44 -7.43
N ASP A 604 -5.96 -18.43 -8.18
CA ASP A 604 -5.20 -17.20 -8.42
C ASP A 604 -4.89 -16.50 -7.10
N LEU A 605 -5.89 -16.33 -6.23
CA LEU A 605 -5.68 -15.77 -4.88
C LEU A 605 -4.65 -16.52 -4.04
N LEU A 606 -4.53 -17.83 -4.22
CA LEU A 606 -3.58 -18.67 -3.48
C LEU A 606 -2.16 -18.56 -4.04
N MET A 607 -2.00 -18.50 -5.36
CA MET A 607 -0.69 -18.61 -6.04
C MET A 607 -0.10 -17.27 -6.46
N ASN A 608 -0.94 -16.26 -6.70
CA ASN A 608 -0.52 -14.98 -7.23
C ASN A 608 0.12 -14.12 -6.14
N LEU A 609 1.30 -13.57 -6.42
CA LEU A 609 2.06 -12.67 -5.55
C LEU A 609 1.51 -11.22 -5.56
N ALA A 610 0.64 -10.89 -6.52
CA ALA A 610 0.04 -9.57 -6.69
C ALA A 610 -0.77 -9.12 -5.47
N ALA A 611 -1.08 -7.82 -5.37
CA ALA A 611 -1.97 -7.32 -4.32
C ALA A 611 -3.39 -7.91 -4.49
N LEU A 612 -4.09 -8.15 -3.37
CA LEU A 612 -5.51 -8.52 -3.41
C LEU A 612 -6.31 -7.40 -4.09
N ASP A 613 -7.25 -7.77 -4.96
CA ASP A 613 -8.15 -6.80 -5.58
C ASP A 613 -9.14 -6.21 -4.56
N GLU A 614 -9.97 -5.26 -4.99
CA GLU A 614 -10.95 -4.60 -4.11
C GLU A 614 -12.03 -5.53 -3.58
N ASN A 615 -12.48 -6.53 -4.36
CA ASN A 615 -13.52 -7.45 -3.94
C ASN A 615 -12.98 -8.49 -2.95
N ASP A 616 -11.73 -8.89 -3.15
CA ASP A 616 -10.97 -9.72 -2.25
C ASP A 616 -10.68 -8.97 -0.95
N GLN A 617 -10.23 -7.72 -1.03
CA GLN A 617 -10.06 -6.89 0.16
C GLN A 617 -11.38 -6.68 0.92
N LYS A 618 -12.50 -6.52 0.21
CA LYS A 618 -13.88 -6.53 0.76
C LYS A 618 -14.14 -7.78 1.58
N LEU A 619 -13.80 -8.93 1.03
CA LEU A 619 -14.08 -10.22 1.63
C LEU A 619 -13.14 -10.55 2.80
N PHE A 620 -11.87 -10.14 2.69
CA PHE A 620 -10.81 -10.40 3.67
C PHE A 620 -10.77 -9.38 4.82
N PHE A 621 -11.06 -8.11 4.52
CA PHE A 621 -10.90 -6.99 5.43
C PHE A 621 -12.22 -6.26 5.75
N GLY A 622 -13.30 -6.50 4.98
CA GLY A 622 -14.66 -6.12 5.33
C GLY A 622 -15.18 -4.80 4.74
N ASP A 623 -14.46 -4.13 3.84
CA ASP A 623 -14.88 -2.88 3.17
C ASP A 623 -14.19 -2.75 1.80
N SER A 624 -14.89 -2.27 0.75
CA SER A 624 -14.21 -1.74 -0.45
C SER A 624 -15.05 -0.77 -1.25
N LEU A 625 -14.34 -0.02 -2.10
CA LEU A 625 -14.77 1.23 -2.72
C LEU A 625 -14.89 1.01 -4.24
N PRO A 626 -15.84 1.66 -4.95
CA PRO A 626 -15.94 1.62 -6.42
C PRO A 626 -14.77 2.32 -7.13
N HIS A 627 -14.56 2.06 -8.43
CA HIS A 627 -13.58 2.81 -9.24
C HIS A 627 -14.03 4.26 -9.43
N GLY A 628 -13.13 5.22 -9.20
CA GLY A 628 -13.45 6.64 -9.19
C GLY A 628 -13.65 7.29 -10.56
N ILE A 629 -13.11 6.69 -11.63
CA ILE A 629 -13.26 7.20 -13.00
C ILE A 629 -13.89 6.13 -13.89
N VAL A 630 -14.83 6.56 -14.72
CA VAL A 630 -15.62 5.72 -15.62
C VAL A 630 -15.61 6.33 -17.01
N ILE A 631 -15.64 5.48 -18.04
CA ILE A 631 -15.82 5.95 -19.41
C ILE A 631 -17.29 6.35 -19.58
N SER A 632 -17.54 7.60 -19.98
CA SER A 632 -18.88 8.10 -20.32
C SER A 632 -19.43 7.31 -21.51
N GLY A 633 -20.66 6.82 -21.38
CA GLY A 633 -21.40 6.14 -22.46
C GLY A 633 -21.79 7.05 -23.61
#